data_AF-A0A846HPW4-F1
#
_entry.id   AF-A0A846HPW4-F1
#
_cell.length_a   1.000
_cell.length_b   1.000
_cell.length_c   1.000
_cell.angle_alpha   90.00
_cell.angle_beta   90.00
_cell.angle_gamma   90.00
#
_symmetry.space_group_name_H-M   'P 1'
#
loop_
_entity.id
_entity.type
_entity.pdbx_description
1 polymer ?
#
loop_
_entity_poly.entity_id
_entity_poly.type
_entity_poly.pdbx_seq_one_letter_code
_entity_poly.pdbx_strand_id
1 'polypeptide(L)'
;MDLSIALSAFTLLFFAEMGDKSQLLVMTLAHRYHPSPVIAGSFAAFALLNLLAVAVGQALFDWLPQGWLLLVAACLFLFFGVRSWQEANQGAEDAEIPARSRGGFMQSFLLIFVAELGDKTQLAMLALAASTGDPWAVLVGGTLALWSVSLIGILFGCTLLRRLPTHWVQRAAALLFIGFGLLALTQLLINGAVAEIQG
;
A
#
# COMPACT_ATOMS: atom_id res chain seq x y z
N MET A 1 19.29 1.11 -6.08
CA MET A 1 18.03 1.84 -6.09
C MET A 1 17.68 2.16 -7.53
N ASP A 2 16.90 1.28 -8.12
CA ASP A 2 16.29 1.48 -9.42
C ASP A 2 15.10 2.44 -9.30
N LEU A 3 15.16 3.56 -10.03
CA LEU A 3 14.11 4.57 -10.01
C LEU A 3 12.80 4.05 -10.61
N SER A 4 12.86 3.10 -11.55
CA SER A 4 11.67 2.51 -12.17
C SER A 4 10.85 1.69 -11.17
N ILE A 5 11.53 0.94 -10.29
CA ILE A 5 10.91 0.17 -9.20
C ILE A 5 10.29 1.12 -8.19
N ALA A 6 11.01 2.17 -7.81
CA ALA A 6 10.49 3.17 -6.88
C ALA A 6 9.24 3.87 -7.42
N LEU A 7 9.22 4.24 -8.70
CA LEU A 7 8.06 4.86 -9.35
C LEU A 7 6.88 3.89 -9.47
N SER A 8 7.17 2.62 -9.73
CA SER A 8 6.17 1.54 -9.79
C SER A 8 5.51 1.32 -8.44
N ALA A 9 6.31 1.19 -7.37
CA ALA A 9 5.84 1.08 -6.00
C ALA A 9 5.04 2.33 -5.59
N PHE A 10 5.54 3.53 -5.90
CA PHE A 10 4.84 4.77 -5.62
C PHE A 10 3.46 4.79 -6.29
N THR A 11 3.41 4.52 -7.60
CA THR A 11 2.16 4.59 -8.38
C THR A 11 1.15 3.57 -7.87
N LEU A 12 1.59 2.33 -7.65
CA LEU A 12 0.73 1.27 -7.15
C LEU A 12 0.13 1.61 -5.78
N LEU A 13 0.97 1.98 -4.81
CA LEU A 13 0.51 2.29 -3.46
C LEU A 13 -0.32 3.56 -3.40
N PHE A 14 0.03 4.58 -4.20
CA PHE A 14 -0.70 5.83 -4.24
C PHE A 14 -2.15 5.62 -4.69
N PHE A 15 -2.35 4.86 -5.76
CA PHE A 15 -3.70 4.56 -6.24
C PHE A 15 -4.43 3.54 -5.36
N ALA A 16 -3.71 2.58 -4.77
CA ALA A 16 -4.30 1.61 -3.85
C ALA A 16 -4.95 2.26 -2.63
N GLU A 17 -4.30 3.29 -2.08
CA GLU A 17 -4.70 3.92 -0.83
C GLU A 17 -5.43 5.25 -0.97
N MET A 18 -5.53 5.76 -2.20
CA MET A 18 -6.34 6.94 -2.47
C MET A 18 -7.82 6.64 -2.29
N GLY A 19 -8.44 7.35 -1.36
CA GLY A 19 -9.86 7.22 -1.00
C GLY A 19 -10.15 6.12 0.01
N ASP A 20 -9.10 5.52 0.62
CA ASP A 20 -9.27 4.39 1.53
C ASP A 20 -9.53 4.80 2.99
N LYS A 21 -9.89 3.81 3.81
CA LYS A 21 -10.24 3.91 5.23
C LYS A 21 -9.18 4.66 6.04
N SER A 22 -7.89 4.40 5.79
CA SER A 22 -6.82 5.09 6.51
C SER A 22 -6.68 6.55 6.13
N GLN A 23 -6.90 6.91 4.86
CA GLN A 23 -6.94 8.31 4.46
C GLN A 23 -8.08 9.04 5.18
N LEU A 24 -9.28 8.44 5.23
CA LEU A 24 -10.43 9.00 5.97
C LEU A 24 -10.18 9.11 7.48
N LEU A 25 -9.48 8.15 8.07
CA LEU A 25 -9.06 8.17 9.46
C LEU A 25 -8.13 9.36 9.73
N VAL A 26 -7.08 9.54 8.92
CA VAL A 26 -6.11 10.64 9.05
C VAL A 26 -6.83 11.99 8.92
N MET A 27 -7.74 12.12 7.96
CA MET A 27 -8.56 13.32 7.76
C MET A 27 -9.39 13.66 9.00
N THR A 28 -10.06 12.66 9.55
CA THR A 28 -10.95 12.90 10.69
C THR A 28 -10.15 13.21 11.95
N LEU A 29 -8.97 12.61 12.12
CA LEU A 29 -8.05 12.98 13.20
C LEU A 29 -7.50 14.40 13.03
N ALA A 30 -7.19 14.85 11.81
CA ALA A 30 -6.74 16.22 11.54
C ALA A 30 -7.84 17.28 11.72
N HIS A 31 -9.12 16.89 11.69
CA HIS A 31 -10.23 17.75 12.10
C HIS A 31 -10.40 17.80 13.64
N ARG A 32 -10.07 16.71 14.35
CA ARG A 32 -10.23 16.61 15.81
C ARG A 32 -9.02 17.14 16.60
N TYR A 33 -7.83 17.07 16.02
CA TYR A 33 -6.57 17.48 16.60
C TYR A 33 -5.84 18.45 15.67
N HIS A 34 -4.81 19.15 16.18
CA HIS A 34 -3.98 20.00 15.32
C HIS A 34 -3.33 19.17 14.20
N PRO A 35 -3.26 19.67 12.95
CA PRO A 35 -2.83 18.86 11.80
C PRO A 35 -1.35 18.45 11.88
N SER A 36 -0.45 19.30 12.38
CA SER A 36 0.99 18.97 12.43
C SER A 36 1.34 17.72 13.23
N PRO A 37 0.86 17.50 14.48
CA PRO A 37 1.14 16.25 15.19
C PRO A 37 0.44 15.05 14.53
N VAL A 38 -0.74 15.24 13.90
CA VAL A 38 -1.42 14.17 13.17
C VAL A 38 -0.60 13.71 11.98
N ILE A 39 -0.09 14.65 11.17
CA ILE A 39 0.84 14.39 10.05
C ILE A 39 2.04 13.61 10.55
N ALA A 40 2.74 14.12 11.57
CA ALA A 40 3.94 13.47 12.09
C ALA A 40 3.66 12.05 12.61
N GLY A 41 2.55 11.83 13.31
CA GLY A 41 2.18 10.50 13.81
C GLY A 41 1.81 9.54 12.68
N SER A 42 1.06 10.02 11.68
CA SER A 42 0.71 9.22 10.49
C SER A 42 1.94 8.84 9.67
N PHE A 43 2.85 9.79 9.45
CA PHE A 43 4.07 9.55 8.68
C PHE A 43 4.98 8.56 9.39
N ALA A 44 5.11 8.67 10.72
CA ALA A 44 5.87 7.72 11.52
C ALA A 44 5.27 6.32 11.50
N ALA A 45 3.93 6.20 11.56
CA ALA A 45 3.25 4.90 11.46
C ALA A 45 3.49 4.25 10.10
N PHE A 46 3.23 4.97 9.00
CA PHE A 46 3.46 4.45 7.65
C PHE A 46 4.92 4.10 7.40
N ALA A 47 5.87 4.94 7.82
CA ALA A 47 7.29 4.64 7.65
C ALA A 47 7.71 3.37 8.41
N LEU A 48 7.22 3.18 9.64
CA LEU A 48 7.50 1.98 10.42
C LEU A 48 6.89 0.73 9.79
N LEU A 49 5.61 0.78 9.43
CA LEU A 49 4.91 -0.33 8.76
C LEU A 49 5.58 -0.73 7.45
N ASN A 50 5.92 0.28 6.65
CA ASN A 50 6.61 0.11 5.38
C ASN A 50 7.98 -0.53 5.57
N LEU A 51 8.74 -0.08 6.57
CA LEU A 51 10.03 -0.66 6.92
C LEU A 51 9.88 -2.13 7.32
N LEU A 52 8.86 -2.48 8.11
CA LEU A 52 8.60 -3.87 8.51
C LEU A 52 8.23 -4.73 7.29
N ALA A 53 7.33 -4.26 6.43
CA ALA A 53 6.92 -4.99 5.23
C ALA A 53 8.10 -5.25 4.28
N VAL A 54 8.92 -4.22 4.02
CA VAL A 54 10.11 -4.34 3.16
C VAL A 54 11.15 -5.24 3.81
N ALA A 55 11.38 -5.15 5.11
CA ALA A 55 12.34 -6.02 5.81
C ALA A 55 11.94 -7.50 5.70
N VAL A 56 10.66 -7.80 5.88
CA VAL A 56 10.13 -9.16 5.67
C VAL A 56 10.26 -9.58 4.21
N GLY A 57 9.92 -8.70 3.27
CA GLY A 57 10.05 -8.98 1.83
C GLY A 57 11.48 -9.28 1.42
N GLN A 58 12.46 -8.52 1.92
CA GLN A 58 13.88 -8.78 1.70
C GLN A 58 14.31 -10.13 2.30
N ALA A 59 13.89 -10.44 3.54
CA ALA A 59 14.21 -11.72 4.15
C ALA A 59 13.64 -12.91 3.34
N LEU A 60 12.44 -12.75 2.77
CA LEU A 60 11.86 -13.74 1.87
C LEU A 60 12.65 -13.86 0.56
N PHE A 61 13.10 -12.75 -0.02
CA PHE A 61 13.94 -12.75 -1.22
C PHE A 61 15.24 -13.55 -1.01
N ASP A 62 15.85 -13.42 0.16
CA ASP A 62 17.11 -14.10 0.49
C ASP A 62 16.93 -15.59 0.78
N TRP A 63 15.74 -16.02 1.22
CA TRP A 63 15.50 -17.40 1.68
C TRP A 63 14.69 -18.26 0.72
N LEU A 64 13.87 -17.67 -0.14
CA LEU A 64 12.99 -18.42 -1.04
C LEU A 64 13.49 -18.39 -2.49
N PRO A 65 13.32 -19.49 -3.24
CA PRO A 65 13.59 -19.49 -4.67
C PRO A 65 12.68 -18.50 -5.40
N GLN A 66 13.24 -17.84 -6.42
CA GLN A 66 12.54 -16.81 -7.20
C GLN A 66 11.19 -17.26 -7.77
N GLY A 67 11.06 -18.52 -8.17
CA GLY A 67 9.79 -19.06 -8.68
C GLY A 67 8.65 -19.02 -7.65
N TRP A 68 8.94 -19.35 -6.38
CA TRP A 68 7.95 -19.28 -5.30
C TRP A 68 7.58 -17.84 -4.96
N LEU A 69 8.55 -16.94 -4.97
CA LEU A 69 8.35 -15.52 -4.74
C LEU A 69 7.41 -14.92 -5.79
N LEU A 70 7.67 -15.19 -7.07
CA LEU A 70 6.82 -14.73 -8.16
C LEU A 70 5.41 -15.34 -8.11
N LEU A 71 5.29 -16.61 -7.75
CA LEU A 71 3.98 -17.26 -7.60
C LEU A 71 3.17 -16.61 -6.48
N VAL A 72 3.75 -16.45 -5.29
CA VAL A 72 3.08 -15.83 -4.13
C VAL A 72 2.72 -14.38 -4.44
N ALA A 73 3.64 -13.61 -5.03
CA ALA A 73 3.37 -12.24 -5.46
C ALA A 73 2.22 -12.19 -6.46
N ALA A 74 2.23 -13.02 -7.51
CA ALA A 74 1.15 -13.09 -8.49
C ALA A 74 -0.20 -13.39 -7.83
N CYS A 75 -0.26 -14.37 -6.93
CA CYS A 75 -1.46 -14.70 -6.19
C CYS A 75 -1.97 -13.53 -5.34
N LEU A 76 -1.08 -12.86 -4.59
CA LEU A 76 -1.44 -11.71 -3.75
C LEU A 76 -1.94 -10.54 -4.60
N PHE A 77 -1.22 -10.19 -5.67
CA PHE A 77 -1.59 -9.10 -6.57
C PHE A 77 -2.94 -9.35 -7.26
N LEU A 78 -3.18 -10.57 -7.76
CA LEU A 78 -4.47 -10.93 -8.35
C LEU A 78 -5.60 -10.92 -7.31
N PHE A 79 -5.34 -11.45 -6.11
CA PHE A 79 -6.31 -11.43 -5.01
C PHE A 79 -6.73 -10.00 -4.64
N PHE A 80 -5.78 -9.11 -4.40
CA PHE A 80 -6.06 -7.71 -4.09
C PHE A 80 -6.65 -6.94 -5.27
N GLY A 81 -6.31 -7.32 -6.50
CA GLY A 81 -6.91 -6.76 -7.70
C GLY A 81 -8.41 -7.06 -7.80
N VAL A 82 -8.80 -8.32 -7.58
CA VAL A 82 -10.22 -8.71 -7.56
C VAL A 82 -10.95 -8.08 -6.39
N ARG A 83 -10.33 -8.07 -5.19
CA ARG A 83 -10.93 -7.46 -4.00
C ARG A 83 -11.13 -5.95 -4.17
N SER A 84 -10.13 -5.22 -4.69
CA SER A 84 -10.23 -3.79 -4.96
C SER A 84 -11.33 -3.47 -5.97
N TRP A 85 -11.54 -4.35 -6.95
CA TRP A 85 -12.65 -4.23 -7.90
C TRP A 85 -14.02 -4.39 -7.24
N GLN A 86 -14.14 -5.27 -6.24
CA GLN A 86 -15.37 -5.47 -5.47
C GLN A 86 -15.63 -4.29 -4.52
N GLU A 87 -14.59 -3.78 -3.87
CA GLU A 87 -14.65 -2.60 -3.01
C GLU A 87 -15.06 -1.35 -3.79
N ALA A 88 -14.69 -1.23 -5.07
CA ALA A 88 -15.19 -0.18 -5.98
C ALA A 88 -16.71 -0.08 -6.09
N ASN A 89 -17.44 -1.16 -5.75
CA ASN A 89 -18.89 -1.23 -5.80
C ASN A 89 -19.56 -1.04 -4.42
N GLN A 90 -18.80 -0.96 -3.33
CA GLN A 90 -19.31 -0.80 -1.97
C GLN A 90 -18.91 0.58 -1.44
N GLY A 91 -19.89 1.39 -1.03
CA GLY A 91 -19.61 2.72 -0.48
C GLY A 91 -18.70 2.64 0.75
N ALA A 92 -17.87 3.67 0.96
CA ALA A 92 -16.97 3.74 2.10
C ALA A 92 -17.74 3.64 3.42
N GLU A 93 -17.40 2.65 4.27
CA GLU A 93 -17.94 2.52 5.62
C GLU A 93 -17.37 3.62 6.51
N ASP A 94 -18.24 4.28 7.29
CA ASP A 94 -17.83 5.29 8.27
C ASP A 94 -16.99 4.63 9.37
N ALA A 95 -15.69 4.94 9.44
CA ALA A 95 -14.82 4.43 10.49
C ALA A 95 -15.25 4.96 11.87
N GLU A 96 -15.61 4.06 12.78
CA GLU A 96 -15.88 4.40 14.18
C GLU A 96 -14.61 4.94 14.85
N ILE A 97 -14.69 6.15 15.41
CA ILE A 97 -13.53 6.80 16.04
C ILE A 97 -13.57 6.54 17.54
N PRO A 98 -12.59 5.82 18.12
CA PRO A 98 -12.55 5.56 19.55
C PRO A 98 -12.34 6.86 20.37
N ALA A 99 -12.72 6.79 21.64
CA ALA A 99 -12.81 7.93 22.54
C ALA A 99 -11.49 8.71 22.73
N ARG A 100 -11.64 10.01 23.02
CA ARG A 100 -10.61 11.07 23.09
C ARG A 100 -9.41 10.68 23.98
N SER A 101 -8.22 10.54 23.40
CA SER A 101 -6.94 10.44 24.13
C SER A 101 -6.12 11.75 24.06
N ARG A 102 -5.09 11.86 24.91
CA ARG A 102 -4.36 13.11 25.25
C ARG A 102 -3.30 13.59 24.25
N GLY A 103 -3.21 13.10 23.02
CA GLY A 103 -2.26 13.67 22.05
C GLY A 103 -2.49 13.28 20.59
N GLY A 104 -2.53 14.29 19.70
CA GLY A 104 -2.80 14.09 18.27
C GLY A 104 -1.77 13.21 17.55
N PHE A 105 -0.50 13.26 17.97
CA PHE A 105 0.58 12.42 17.41
C PHE A 105 0.41 10.95 17.79
N MET A 106 0.31 10.66 19.09
CA MET A 106 0.22 9.28 19.57
C MET A 106 -1.07 8.62 19.10
N GLN A 107 -2.17 9.39 19.06
CA GLN A 107 -3.45 8.90 18.59
C GLN A 107 -3.41 8.55 17.09
N SER A 108 -2.85 9.42 16.24
CA SER A 108 -2.74 9.11 14.81
C SER A 108 -1.77 7.97 14.57
N PHE A 109 -0.62 7.96 15.25
CA PHE A 109 0.34 6.88 15.14
C PHE A 109 -0.28 5.52 15.49
N LEU A 110 -0.89 5.37 16.67
CA LEU A 110 -1.43 4.09 17.11
C LEU A 110 -2.62 3.63 16.28
N LEU A 111 -3.55 4.53 15.94
CA LEU A 111 -4.72 4.15 15.16
C LEU A 111 -4.35 3.74 13.74
N ILE A 112 -3.44 4.48 13.09
CA ILE A 112 -2.98 4.12 11.74
C ILE A 112 -2.16 2.85 11.80
N PHE A 113 -1.22 2.74 12.74
CA PHE A 113 -0.39 1.55 12.89
C PHE A 113 -1.23 0.29 13.04
N VAL A 114 -2.25 0.31 13.92
CA VAL A 114 -3.12 -0.83 14.15
C VAL A 114 -4.07 -1.08 12.98
N ALA A 115 -4.65 -0.03 12.39
CA ALA A 115 -5.59 -0.18 11.27
C ALA A 115 -4.94 -0.75 10.01
N GLU A 116 -3.66 -0.41 9.78
CA GLU A 116 -2.92 -0.78 8.58
C GLU A 116 -2.13 -2.10 8.74
N LEU A 117 -1.92 -2.59 9.97
CA LEU A 117 -1.07 -3.75 10.21
C LEU A 117 -1.61 -5.00 9.48
N GLY A 118 -0.84 -5.47 8.49
CA GLY A 118 -1.22 -6.62 7.66
C GLY A 118 -2.23 -6.30 6.56
N ASP A 119 -2.48 -5.03 6.26
CA ASP A 119 -3.38 -4.64 5.17
C ASP A 119 -2.76 -4.87 3.78
N LYS A 120 -3.59 -4.72 2.74
CA LYS A 120 -3.29 -4.93 1.32
C LYS A 120 -2.03 -4.18 0.87
N THR A 121 -1.81 -2.95 1.32
CA THR A 121 -0.64 -2.16 0.92
C THR A 121 0.64 -2.67 1.57
N GLN A 122 0.58 -3.17 2.80
CA GLN A 122 1.74 -3.83 3.44
C GLN A 122 2.08 -5.14 2.74
N LEU A 123 1.08 -5.95 2.40
CA LEU A 123 1.29 -7.19 1.66
C LEU A 123 1.78 -6.92 0.22
N ALA A 124 1.32 -5.85 -0.41
CA ALA A 124 1.82 -5.41 -1.72
C ALA A 124 3.29 -4.94 -1.65
N MET A 125 3.65 -4.17 -0.63
CA MET A 125 5.02 -3.74 -0.37
C MET A 125 5.96 -4.92 -0.12
N LEU A 126 5.54 -5.85 0.72
CA LEU A 126 6.26 -7.09 0.97
C LEU A 126 6.46 -7.86 -0.33
N ALA A 127 5.40 -8.05 -1.11
CA ALA A 127 5.47 -8.77 -2.38
C ALA A 127 6.39 -8.07 -3.39
N LEU A 128 6.32 -6.74 -3.51
CA LEU A 128 7.23 -5.95 -4.37
C LEU A 128 8.68 -6.08 -3.92
N ALA A 129 8.98 -5.92 -2.63
CA ALA A 129 10.34 -6.07 -2.12
C ALA A 129 10.86 -7.49 -2.38
N ALA A 130 10.01 -8.49 -2.15
CA ALA A 130 10.34 -9.90 -2.32
C ALA A 130 10.45 -10.34 -3.78
N SER A 131 9.80 -9.68 -4.74
CA SER A 131 9.87 -10.05 -6.16
C SER A 131 10.91 -9.26 -6.95
N THR A 132 11.23 -8.04 -6.52
CA THR A 132 12.11 -7.13 -7.26
C THR A 132 13.57 -7.14 -6.78
N GLY A 133 13.83 -7.53 -5.53
CA GLY A 133 15.18 -7.55 -4.97
C GLY A 133 15.81 -6.15 -4.74
N ASP A 134 15.05 -5.06 -4.88
CA ASP A 134 15.49 -3.69 -4.53
C ASP A 134 14.62 -3.13 -3.39
N PRO A 135 14.87 -3.53 -2.13
CA PRO A 135 14.05 -3.14 -0.99
C PRO A 135 14.05 -1.63 -0.76
N TRP A 136 15.16 -0.94 -1.06
CA TRP A 136 15.26 0.50 -0.86
C TRP A 136 14.42 1.30 -1.86
N ALA A 137 14.38 0.87 -3.12
CA ALA A 137 13.50 1.49 -4.10
C ALA A 137 12.03 1.35 -3.69
N VAL A 138 11.63 0.16 -3.25
CA VAL A 138 10.25 -0.12 -2.79
C VAL A 138 9.92 0.68 -1.54
N LEU A 139 10.81 0.72 -0.54
CA LEU A 139 10.60 1.47 0.70
C LEU A 139 10.40 2.96 0.46
N VAL A 140 11.26 3.58 -0.35
CA VAL A 140 11.19 5.02 -0.66
C VAL A 140 9.94 5.32 -1.47
N GLY A 141 9.68 4.57 -2.54
CA GLY A 141 8.50 4.76 -3.39
C GLY A 141 7.20 4.60 -2.62
N GLY A 142 7.07 3.52 -1.83
CA GLY A 142 5.88 3.24 -1.03
C GLY A 142 5.65 4.24 0.10
N THR A 143 6.72 4.66 0.79
CA THR A 143 6.61 5.66 1.87
C THR A 143 6.20 7.02 1.33
N LEU A 144 6.81 7.47 0.24
CA LEU A 144 6.43 8.71 -0.41
C LEU A 144 4.97 8.68 -0.88
N ALA A 145 4.50 7.54 -1.42
CA ALA A 145 3.10 7.39 -1.82
C ALA A 145 2.14 7.57 -0.65
N LEU A 146 2.34 6.85 0.46
CA LEU A 146 1.45 6.92 1.62
C LEU A 146 1.50 8.28 2.31
N TRP A 147 2.66 8.93 2.35
CA TRP A 147 2.80 10.30 2.83
C TRP A 147 2.04 11.29 1.93
N SER A 148 2.14 11.14 0.61
CA SER A 148 1.41 11.97 -0.35
C SER A 148 -0.11 11.78 -0.21
N VAL A 149 -0.61 10.55 -0.15
CA VAL A 149 -2.04 10.26 0.03
C VAL A 149 -2.56 10.87 1.34
N SER A 150 -1.81 10.69 2.43
CA SER A 150 -2.17 11.25 3.74
C SER A 150 -2.21 12.78 3.72
N LEU A 151 -1.21 13.42 3.11
CA LEU A 151 -1.14 14.87 3.01
C LEU A 151 -2.28 15.43 2.15
N ILE A 152 -2.58 14.78 1.01
CA ILE A 152 -3.73 15.13 0.16
C ILE A 152 -5.02 15.01 0.97
N GLY A 153 -5.19 13.94 1.76
CA GLY A 153 -6.34 13.78 2.64
C GLY A 153 -6.49 14.95 3.60
N ILE A 154 -5.43 15.28 4.34
CA ILE A 154 -5.45 16.34 5.35
C ILE A 154 -5.68 17.73 4.73
N LEU A 155 -5.01 18.05 3.63
CA LEU A 155 -5.09 19.37 3.00
C LEU A 155 -6.45 19.62 2.35
N PHE A 156 -7.00 18.60 1.67
CA PHE A 156 -8.21 18.76 0.88
C PHE A 156 -9.50 18.30 1.58
N GLY A 157 -9.37 17.59 2.70
CA GLY A 157 -10.44 17.27 3.64
C GLY A 157 -11.66 16.59 3.01
N CYS A 158 -12.76 16.51 3.77
CA CYS A 158 -14.03 15.93 3.30
C CYS A 158 -14.61 16.68 2.08
N THR A 159 -14.11 17.88 1.76
CA THR A 159 -14.59 18.72 0.65
C THR A 159 -14.18 18.17 -0.72
N LEU A 160 -12.96 17.65 -0.87
CA LEU A 160 -12.49 17.09 -2.15
C LEU A 160 -12.81 15.60 -2.29
N LEU A 161 -12.68 14.80 -1.21
CA LEU A 161 -12.95 13.36 -1.29
C LEU A 161 -14.43 13.03 -1.56
N ARG A 162 -15.38 13.91 -1.19
CA ARG A 162 -16.79 13.76 -1.60
C ARG A 162 -17.03 13.98 -3.09
N ARG A 163 -16.08 14.59 -3.82
CA ARG A 163 -16.17 14.85 -5.26
C ARG A 163 -15.33 13.90 -6.10
N LEU A 164 -14.40 13.17 -5.50
CA LEU A 164 -13.69 12.10 -6.18
C LEU A 164 -14.62 10.88 -6.22
N PRO A 165 -15.02 10.39 -7.39
CA PRO A 165 -15.76 9.15 -7.48
C PRO A 165 -14.81 8.00 -7.09
N THR A 166 -14.86 7.60 -5.81
CA THR A 166 -14.01 6.57 -5.20
C THR A 166 -13.98 5.28 -6.01
N HIS A 167 -15.08 4.92 -6.66
CA HIS A 167 -15.17 3.77 -7.55
C HIS A 167 -14.21 3.82 -8.75
N TRP A 168 -13.88 5.00 -9.31
CA TRP A 168 -12.90 5.08 -10.41
C TRP A 168 -11.46 4.92 -9.91
N VAL A 169 -11.16 5.44 -8.72
CA VAL A 169 -9.85 5.29 -8.09
C VAL A 169 -9.60 3.84 -7.70
N GLN A 170 -10.58 3.19 -7.07
CA GLN A 170 -10.51 1.77 -6.70
C GLN A 170 -10.45 0.85 -7.94
N ARG A 171 -11.12 1.21 -9.05
CA ARG A 171 -10.93 0.53 -10.34
C ARG A 171 -9.51 0.69 -10.89
N ALA A 172 -8.92 1.88 -10.79
CA ALA A 172 -7.53 2.09 -11.19
C ALA A 172 -6.56 1.24 -10.35
N ALA A 173 -6.74 1.22 -9.02
CA ALA A 173 -6.00 0.34 -8.13
C ALA A 173 -6.15 -1.14 -8.51
N ALA A 174 -7.38 -1.60 -8.73
CA ALA A 174 -7.67 -2.97 -9.15
C ALA A 174 -6.94 -3.35 -10.44
N LEU A 175 -6.95 -2.47 -11.44
CA LEU A 175 -6.24 -2.68 -12.70
C LEU A 175 -4.73 -2.74 -12.50
N LEU A 176 -4.16 -1.89 -11.63
CA LEU A 176 -2.74 -1.94 -11.30
C LEU A 176 -2.39 -3.27 -10.61
N PHE A 177 -3.13 -3.66 -9.57
CA PHE A 177 -2.94 -4.93 -8.88
C PHE A 177 -3.02 -6.13 -9.84
N ILE A 178 -4.05 -6.19 -10.71
CA ILE A 178 -4.16 -7.24 -11.73
C ILE A 178 -2.95 -7.19 -12.68
N GLY A 179 -2.56 -6.00 -13.13
CA GLY A 179 -1.40 -5.81 -14.00
C GLY A 179 -0.10 -6.35 -13.39
N PHE A 180 0.21 -5.99 -12.15
CA PHE A 180 1.38 -6.53 -11.43
C PHE A 180 1.28 -8.05 -11.23
N GLY A 181 0.08 -8.57 -10.96
CA GLY A 181 -0.14 -10.01 -10.82
C GLY A 181 0.11 -10.79 -12.11
N LEU A 182 -0.36 -10.27 -13.23
CA LEU A 182 -0.10 -10.84 -14.56
C LEU A 182 1.38 -10.75 -14.94
N LEU A 183 2.04 -9.64 -14.63
CA LEU A 183 3.49 -9.48 -14.87
C LEU A 183 4.32 -10.48 -14.06
N ALA A 184 3.98 -10.68 -12.78
CA ALA A 184 4.65 -11.69 -11.96
C ALA A 184 4.43 -13.11 -12.51
N LEU A 185 3.23 -13.40 -13.02
CA LEU A 185 2.91 -14.70 -13.63
C LEU A 185 3.64 -14.92 -14.96
N THR A 186 3.74 -13.91 -15.83
CA THR A 186 4.52 -14.03 -17.07
C THR A 186 6.02 -14.19 -16.79
N GLN A 187 6.56 -13.47 -15.81
CA GLN A 187 7.95 -13.66 -15.36
C GLN A 187 8.18 -15.08 -14.84
N LEU A 188 7.24 -15.64 -14.07
CA LEU A 188 7.32 -17.01 -13.59
C LEU A 188 7.36 -18.02 -14.75
N LEU A 189 6.49 -17.85 -15.74
CA LEU A 189 6.44 -18.72 -16.93
C LEU A 189 7.72 -18.63 -17.77
N ILE A 190 8.26 -17.42 -17.96
CA ILE A 190 9.51 -17.22 -18.70
C ILE A 190 10.67 -17.89 -17.95
N ASN A 191 10.78 -17.67 -16.64
CA ASN A 191 11.85 -18.26 -15.83
C ASN A 191 11.75 -19.80 -15.81
N GLY A 192 10.53 -20.35 -15.75
CA GLY A 192 10.30 -21.79 -15.86
C GLY A 192 10.68 -22.37 -17.22
N ALA A 193 10.31 -21.70 -18.31
CA ALA A 193 10.66 -22.12 -19.66
C ALA A 193 12.17 -22.07 -19.93
N VAL A 194 12.87 -21.07 -19.37
CA VAL A 194 14.34 -20.96 -19.48
C VAL A 194 15.04 -22.10 -18.73
N ALA A 195 14.52 -22.51 -17.57
CA ALA A 195 15.07 -23.64 -16.82
C ALA A 195 14.94 -24.98 -17.57
N GLU A 196 13.88 -25.15 -18.36
CA GLU A 196 13.63 -26.36 -19.16
C GLU A 196 14.53 -26.46 -20.41
N ILE A 197 15.05 -25.33 -20.92
CA ILE A 197 15.96 -25.29 -22.08
C ILE A 197 17.42 -25.58 -21.68
N GLN A 198 17.79 -25.39 -20.41
CA GLN A 198 19.17 -25.51 -19.91
C GLN A 198 19.47 -26.84 -19.18
N GLY A 199 18.46 -27.70 -18.95
CA GLY A 199 18.60 -29.02 -18.32
C GLY A 199 18.60 -30.15 -19.35
#